data_AF-A0AA42R3K6-F1
#
_entry.id   AF-A0AA42R3K6-F1
#
_cell.length_a   1.000
_cell.length_b   1.000
_cell.length_c   1.000
_cell.angle_alpha   90.00
_cell.angle_beta   90.00
_cell.angle_gamma   90.00
#
_symmetry.space_group_name_H-M   'P 1'
#
loop_
_entity.id
_entity.type
_entity.pdbx_description
1 polymer ?
#
loop_
_entity_poly.entity_id
_entity_poly.type
_entity_poly.pdbx_seq_one_letter_code
_entity_poly.pdbx_strand_id
1 'polypeptide(L)' 'MSLLKRQDIQVVNIKAEKLAGLSQTLFEYQDKLDHFQLKTICSLVYDIAGEIHDWTEKEEEIVMSLEEEARRNG' A
#
# COMPACT_ATOMS: atom_id res chain seq x y z
N MET A 1 -22.74 -17.67 -3.70
CA MET A 1 -21.82 -16.71 -4.34
C MET A 1 -21.54 -15.61 -3.35
N SER A 2 -20.36 -15.59 -2.72
CA SER A 2 -19.88 -14.34 -2.13
C SER A 2 -19.68 -13.39 -3.29
N LEU A 3 -20.39 -12.27 -3.30
CA LEU A 3 -20.11 -11.18 -4.23
C LEU A 3 -18.68 -10.72 -3.95
N LEU A 4 -17.72 -11.18 -4.77
CA LEU A 4 -16.39 -10.62 -4.81
C LEU A 4 -16.56 -9.11 -5.02
N LYS A 5 -16.03 -8.32 -4.10
CA LYS A 5 -16.17 -6.86 -4.13
C LYS A 5 -14.77 -6.27 -4.06
N ARG A 6 -14.52 -5.31 -4.96
CA ARG A 6 -13.31 -4.48 -4.98
C ARG A 6 -13.01 -3.94 -3.58
N GLN A 7 -11.73 -3.88 -3.23
CA GLN A 7 -11.29 -3.24 -1.99
C GLN A 7 -11.52 -1.72 -2.04
N ASP A 8 -11.55 -1.09 -0.86
CA ASP A 8 -11.65 0.37 -0.77
C ASP A 8 -10.30 1.03 -1.12
N ILE A 9 -10.26 1.70 -2.27
CA ILE A 9 -9.08 2.41 -2.78
C ILE A 9 -8.61 3.55 -1.85
N GLN A 10 -9.48 4.10 -1.01
CA GLN A 10 -9.09 5.15 -0.07
C GLN A 10 -8.06 4.65 0.94
N VAL A 11 -8.11 3.35 1.31
CA VAL A 11 -7.18 2.74 2.24
C VAL A 11 -5.75 2.79 1.70
N VAL A 12 -5.54 2.38 0.45
CA VAL A 12 -4.21 2.39 -0.17
C VAL A 12 -3.75 3.82 -0.49
N ASN A 13 -4.67 4.73 -0.85
CA ASN A 13 -4.33 6.13 -1.11
C ASN A 13 -3.80 6.83 0.16
N ILE A 14 -4.46 6.66 1.31
CA ILE A 14 -4.00 7.20 2.60
C ILE A 14 -2.63 6.64 2.98
N LYS A 15 -2.38 5.36 2.71
CA LYS A 15 -1.06 4.74 2.95
C LYS A 15 0.00 5.32 2.03
N ALA A 16 -0.30 5.49 0.76
CA ALA A 16 0.61 6.10 -0.23
C ALA A 16 0.96 7.56 0.14
N GLU A 17 -0.01 8.34 0.60
CA GLU A 17 0.23 9.71 1.09
C GLU A 17 1.16 9.72 2.32
N LYS A 18 0.95 8.82 3.28
CA LYS A 18 1.84 8.67 4.44
C LYS A 18 3.25 8.24 4.03
N LEU A 19 3.36 7.29 3.11
CA LEU A 19 4.63 6.84 2.56
C LEU A 19 5.38 8.01 1.91
N ALA A 20 4.69 8.79 1.08
CA ALA A 20 5.27 9.97 0.43
C ALA A 20 5.80 10.99 1.45
N GLY A 21 5.02 11.30 2.49
CA GLY A 21 5.45 12.23 3.54
C GLY A 21 6.65 11.73 4.37
N LEU A 22 6.70 10.44 4.68
CA LEU A 22 7.84 9.83 5.39
C LEU A 22 9.08 9.77 4.51
N SER A 23 8.95 9.38 3.24
CA SER A 23 10.05 9.38 2.28
C SER A 23 10.60 10.78 2.06
N GLN A 24 9.74 11.80 1.99
CA GLN A 24 10.17 13.20 1.91
C GLN A 24 10.94 13.61 3.17
N THR A 25 10.41 13.29 4.35
CA THR A 25 11.08 13.59 5.64
C THR A 25 12.47 12.94 5.70
N LEU A 26 12.56 11.68 5.28
CA LEU A 26 13.82 10.96 5.21
C LEU A 26 14.82 11.65 4.27
N PHE A 27 14.37 12.02 3.07
CA PHE A 27 15.21 12.68 2.07
C PHE A 27 15.73 14.05 2.53
N GLU A 28 14.86 14.88 3.12
CA GLU A 28 15.21 16.26 3.51
C GLU A 28 16.01 16.34 4.81
N TYR A 29 15.81 15.40 5.74
CA TYR A 29 16.33 15.51 7.10
C TYR A 29 17.28 14.37 7.51
N GLN A 30 17.63 13.42 6.63
CA GLN A 30 18.51 12.28 6.99
C GLN A 30 19.77 12.66 7.77
N ASP A 31 20.44 13.77 7.44
CA ASP A 31 21.68 14.22 8.09
C ASP A 31 21.44 14.88 9.47
N LYS A 32 20.19 15.18 9.80
CA LYS A 32 19.77 15.83 11.05
C LYS A 32 19.08 14.86 12.01
N LEU A 33 18.78 13.64 11.56
CA LEU A 33 18.14 12.60 12.36
C LEU A 33 19.21 11.81 13.12
N ASP A 34 18.95 11.52 14.38
CA ASP A 34 19.78 10.57 15.11
C ASP A 34 19.54 9.13 14.58
N HIS A 35 20.46 8.21 14.95
CA HIS A 35 20.40 6.82 14.48
C HIS A 35 19.06 6.13 14.80
N PHE A 36 18.46 6.44 15.95
CA PHE A 36 17.20 5.83 16.36
C PHE A 36 16.06 6.38 15.51
N GLN A 37 15.98 7.70 15.34
CA GLN A 37 14.97 8.36 14.50
C GLN A 37 15.05 7.88 13.04
N LEU A 38 16.26 7.79 12.48
CA LEU A 38 16.49 7.29 11.13
C LEU A 38 15.98 5.85 10.98
N LYS A 39 16.34 4.97 11.92
CA LYS A 39 15.89 3.58 11.93
C LYS A 39 14.37 3.46 12.05
N THR A 40 13.75 4.29 12.88
CA THR A 40 12.29 4.33 13.04
C THR A 40 11.60 4.74 11.74
N ILE A 41 12.05 5.82 11.09
CA ILE A 41 11.46 6.28 9.82
C ILE A 41 11.63 5.23 8.72
N CYS A 42 12.82 4.62 8.60
CA CYS A 42 13.05 3.55 7.63
C CYS A 42 12.15 2.34 7.87
N SER A 43 11.92 1.95 9.13
CA SER A 43 10.98 0.86 9.47
C SER A 43 9.56 1.22 9.05
N LEU A 44 9.09 2.43 9.35
CA LEU A 44 7.75 2.87 8.98
C LEU A 44 7.55 2.93 7.46
N VAL A 45 8.56 3.40 6.71
CA VAL A 45 8.56 3.39 5.24
C VAL A 45 8.44 1.97 4.71
N TYR A 46 9.23 1.04 5.26
CA TYR A 46 9.21 -0.36 4.88
C TYR A 46 7.85 -1.02 5.16
N ASP A 47 7.31 -0.82 6.37
CA ASP A 47 6.04 -1.40 6.79
C ASP A 47 4.89 -0.90 5.90
N ILE A 48 4.81 0.40 5.62
CA ILE A 48 3.76 0.98 4.77
C ILE A 48 3.89 0.50 3.32
N ALA A 49 5.12 0.38 2.80
CA ALA A 49 5.34 -0.17 1.46
C ALA A 49 4.84 -1.62 1.36
N GLY A 50 5.10 -2.44 2.38
CA GLY A 50 4.56 -3.80 2.49
C GLY A 50 3.03 -3.81 2.53
N GLU A 51 2.40 -2.96 3.33
CA GLU A 51 0.94 -2.87 3.39
C GLU A 51 0.29 -2.46 2.07
N ILE A 52 0.92 -1.56 1.30
CA ILE A 52 0.46 -1.16 -0.04
C ILE A 52 0.61 -2.34 -1.02
N HIS A 53 1.73 -3.06 -0.96
CA HIS A 53 1.98 -4.24 -1.78
C HIS A 53 0.93 -5.33 -1.53
N ASP A 54 0.72 -5.70 -0.26
CA ASP A 54 -0.27 -6.71 0.14
C ASP A 54 -1.70 -6.33 -0.27
N TRP A 55 -2.05 -5.05 -0.18
CA TRP A 55 -3.35 -4.56 -0.66
C TRP A 55 -3.47 -4.72 -2.17
N THR A 56 -2.40 -4.42 -2.91
CA THR A 56 -2.38 -4.49 -4.37
C THR A 56 -2.52 -5.93 -4.87
N GLU A 57 -1.79 -6.87 -4.29
CA GLU A 57 -1.92 -8.31 -4.62
C GLU A 57 -3.34 -8.82 -4.41
N LYS A 58 -3.95 -8.49 -3.26
CA LYS A 58 -5.34 -8.88 -2.98
C LYS A 58 -6.33 -8.26 -3.97
N GLU A 59 -6.09 -7.02 -4.39
CA GLU A 59 -6.96 -6.36 -5.35
C GLU A 59 -6.85 -7.00 -6.72
N GLU A 60 -5.65 -7.36 -7.14
CA GLU A 60 -5.41 -8.09 -8.39
C GLU A 60 -6.17 -9.41 -8.42
N GLU A 61 -6.07 -10.22 -7.36
CA GLU A 61 -6.83 -11.49 -7.25
C GLU A 61 -8.35 -11.29 -7.37
N ILE A 62 -8.89 -10.26 -6.71
CA ILE A 62 -10.32 -9.92 -6.78
C ILE A 62 -10.72 -9.52 -8.20
N VAL A 63 -9.92 -8.67 -8.86
CA VAL A 63 -10.17 -8.20 -10.22
C VAL A 63 -10.15 -9.36 -11.20
N MET A 64 -9.12 -10.21 -11.15
CA MET A 64 -9.02 -11.39 -12.02
C MET A 64 -10.23 -12.31 -11.85
N SER A 65 -10.63 -12.57 -10.61
CA SER A 65 -11.78 -13.43 -10.31
C SER A 65 -13.09 -12.86 -10.87
N LEU A 66 -13.29 -11.55 -10.74
CA LEU A 66 -14.45 -10.85 -11.28
C LEU A 66 -14.48 -10.86 -12.82
N GLU A 67 -13.34 -10.65 -13.46
CA GLU A 67 -13.22 -10.72 -14.92
C GLU A 67 -13.46 -12.15 -15.45
N GLU A 68 -13.03 -13.17 -14.73
CA GLU A 68 -13.32 -14.58 -15.05
C GLU A 68 -14.81 -14.93 -14.87
N GLU A 69 -15.46 -14.43 -13.83
CA GLU A 69 -16.91 -14.58 -13.66
C GLU A 69 -17.68 -13.86 -14.77
N ALA A 70 -17.28 -12.64 -15.14
CA ALA A 70 -17.90 -11.89 -16.22
C ALA A 70 -17.76 -12.62 -17.57
N ARG A 71 -16.59 -13.20 -17.85
CA ARG A 71 -16.36 -14.02 -19.06
C ARG A 71 -17.17 -15.31 -19.11
N ARG A 72 -17.50 -15.91 -17.96
CA ARG A 72 -18.31 -17.14 -17.89
C ARG A 72 -19.81 -16.88 -18.01
N ASN A 73 -20.25 -15.68 -17.63
CA ASN A 73 -21.66 -15.29 -17.55
C ASN A 73 -22.13 -14.44 -18.75
N GLY A 74 -21.22 -14.00 -19.62
CA GLY A 74 -21.51 -13.37 -20.91
C GLY A 74 -21.49 -14.39 -22.05
#